data_AF-A0A955B5A1-F1
#
_entry.id   AF-A0A955B5A1-F1
#
_cell.length_a   1.000
_cell.length_b   1.000
_cell.length_c   1.000
_cell.angle_alpha   90.00
_cell.angle_beta   90.00
_cell.angle_gamma   90.00
#
_symmetry.space_group_name_H-M   'P 1'
#
loop_
_entity.id
_entity.type
_entity.pdbx_description
1 polymer ?
#
loop_
_entity_poly.entity_id
_entity_poly.type
_entity_poly.pdbx_seq_one_letter_code
_entity_poly.pdbx_strand_id
1 'polypeptide(L)'
;VVDASMTLPITTFETVAGLTRNPIAVAKYGILEPGNARLWQRLEELPFLWCLVPVESWITCAFRILNYFRDAMEAAAIPEDQITRVISEKSESFAKLAPDRHPAMACIAACFFHAGLVPPTLLRMTGTSPEDYQRSLASLVSRHDKFDSRVTWPNPRLNILPQVREILHSTANLINRDTHANQWAVINAPAIAAVYSTYGLTPDSKLVQELKRLRSFDTDWFDSANHYAMFRVMTRRFDDETDWIEKIANRESRVKVQSF
;
A
#
# COMPACT_ATOMS: atom_id res chain seq x y z
N VAL A 1 -45.04 -0.62 0.33
CA VAL A 1 -43.84 -1.44 0.60
C VAL A 1 -42.84 -0.49 1.24
N VAL A 2 -42.85 -0.42 2.57
CA VAL A 2 -42.03 0.53 3.33
C VAL A 2 -40.67 -0.12 3.55
N ASP A 3 -39.63 0.58 3.15
CA ASP A 3 -38.22 0.27 3.34
C ASP A 3 -37.98 -0.28 4.76
N ALA A 4 -37.62 -1.56 4.83
CA ALA A 4 -36.90 -2.07 5.97
C ALA A 4 -35.52 -1.40 5.92
N SER A 5 -35.37 -0.28 6.61
CA SER A 5 -34.06 0.29 6.93
C SER A 5 -33.27 -0.83 7.59
N MET A 6 -32.33 -1.44 6.84
CA MET A 6 -31.38 -2.39 7.40
C MET A 6 -30.51 -1.62 8.38
N THR A 7 -30.97 -1.48 9.61
CA THR A 7 -30.14 -1.04 10.74
C THR A 7 -29.12 -2.13 10.96
N LEU A 8 -27.92 -1.92 10.41
CA LEU A 8 -26.77 -2.78 10.67
C LEU A 8 -26.56 -2.85 12.19
N PRO A 9 -26.33 -4.03 12.75
CA PRO A 9 -26.10 -4.16 14.18
C PRO A 9 -24.89 -3.32 14.60
N ILE A 10 -24.89 -2.82 15.83
CA ILE A 10 -23.81 -1.98 16.40
C ILE A 10 -22.43 -2.63 16.20
N THR A 11 -22.39 -3.96 16.26
CA THR A 11 -21.21 -4.78 16.01
C THR A 11 -20.61 -4.60 14.62
N THR A 12 -21.39 -4.22 13.60
CA THR A 12 -20.89 -3.91 12.27
C THR A 12 -20.06 -2.62 12.24
N PHE A 13 -20.49 -1.57 12.94
CA PHE A 13 -19.74 -0.31 13.01
C PHE A 13 -18.44 -0.47 13.81
N GLU A 14 -18.48 -1.25 14.90
CA GLU A 14 -17.30 -1.62 15.67
C GLU A 14 -16.31 -2.46 14.83
N THR A 15 -16.82 -3.38 14.02
CA THR A 15 -16.00 -4.19 13.10
C THR A 15 -15.34 -3.31 12.04
N VAL A 16 -16.09 -2.36 11.46
CA VAL A 16 -15.57 -1.40 10.48
C VAL A 16 -14.49 -0.51 11.11
N ALA A 17 -14.73 0.03 12.30
CA ALA A 17 -13.74 0.83 13.03
C ALA A 17 -12.52 0.00 13.44
N GLY A 18 -12.71 -1.26 13.79
CA GLY A 18 -11.62 -2.20 14.09
C GLY A 18 -10.77 -2.49 12.86
N LEU A 19 -11.41 -2.66 11.70
CA LEU A 19 -10.73 -2.95 10.44
C LEU A 19 -9.86 -1.77 9.98
N THR A 20 -10.37 -0.54 10.05
CA THR A 20 -9.60 0.66 9.65
C THR A 20 -8.40 0.93 10.57
N ARG A 21 -8.45 0.44 11.81
CA ARG A 21 -7.36 0.56 12.80
C ARG A 21 -6.39 -0.61 12.80
N ASN A 22 -6.71 -1.69 12.09
CA ASN A 22 -5.92 -2.91 12.07
C ASN A 22 -5.34 -3.17 10.68
N PRO A 23 -4.12 -2.66 10.38
CA PRO A 23 -3.51 -2.83 9.07
C PRO A 23 -3.30 -4.29 8.67
N ILE A 24 -3.07 -5.19 9.63
CA ILE A 24 -2.91 -6.63 9.38
C ILE A 24 -4.22 -7.24 8.88
N ALA A 25 -5.36 -6.85 9.47
CA ALA A 25 -6.66 -7.34 9.03
C ALA A 25 -6.94 -6.90 7.59
N VAL A 26 -6.59 -5.67 7.22
CA VAL A 26 -6.78 -5.18 5.86
C VAL A 26 -5.83 -5.85 4.86
N ALA A 27 -4.56 -6.00 5.22
CA ALA A 27 -3.59 -6.75 4.43
C ALA A 27 -4.06 -8.19 4.17
N LYS A 28 -4.66 -8.83 5.19
CA LYS A 28 -5.25 -10.18 5.07
C LYS A 28 -6.28 -10.26 3.96
N TYR A 29 -7.22 -9.32 3.94
CA TYR A 29 -8.25 -9.28 2.92
C TYR A 29 -7.66 -9.02 1.52
N GLY A 30 -6.71 -8.09 1.41
CA GLY A 30 -6.03 -7.81 0.14
C GLY A 30 -5.29 -9.03 -0.43
N ILE A 31 -4.66 -9.83 0.43
CA ILE A 31 -3.91 -11.04 0.05
C ILE A 31 -4.84 -12.21 -0.30
N LEU A 32 -5.92 -12.42 0.46
CA LEU A 32 -6.87 -13.50 0.20
C LEU A 32 -7.71 -13.24 -1.05
N GLU A 33 -8.06 -11.99 -1.31
CA GLU A 33 -9.02 -11.58 -2.34
C GLU A 33 -8.46 -10.48 -3.28
N PRO A 34 -7.28 -10.66 -3.91
CA PRO A 34 -6.65 -9.62 -4.73
C PRO A 34 -7.45 -9.30 -6.00
N GLY A 35 -8.23 -10.27 -6.49
CA GLY A 35 -9.11 -10.11 -7.65
C GLY A 35 -10.45 -9.41 -7.34
N ASN A 36 -10.83 -9.22 -6.08
CA ASN A 36 -12.16 -8.77 -5.70
C ASN A 36 -12.30 -7.24 -5.73
N ALA A 37 -12.54 -6.67 -6.92
CA ALA A 37 -12.66 -5.22 -7.11
C ALA A 37 -13.63 -4.54 -6.13
N ARG A 38 -14.75 -5.20 -5.83
CA ARG A 38 -15.77 -4.67 -4.93
C ARG A 38 -15.24 -4.53 -3.51
N LEU A 39 -14.50 -5.52 -3.00
CA LEU A 39 -13.92 -5.46 -1.66
C LEU A 39 -12.92 -4.30 -1.56
N TRP A 40 -12.03 -4.16 -2.55
CA TRP A 40 -11.05 -3.09 -2.61
C TRP A 40 -11.71 -1.71 -2.59
N GLN A 41 -12.73 -1.53 -3.43
CA GLN A 41 -13.52 -0.29 -3.48
C GLN A 41 -14.22 0.00 -2.15
N ARG A 42 -14.87 -1.01 -1.53
CA ARG A 42 -15.59 -0.82 -0.26
C ARG A 42 -14.67 -0.46 0.90
N LEU A 43 -13.45 -0.97 0.92
CA LEU A 43 -12.46 -0.58 1.92
C LEU A 43 -12.00 0.87 1.73
N GLU A 44 -11.94 1.36 0.49
CA GLU A 44 -11.66 2.78 0.23
C GLU A 44 -12.82 3.71 0.60
N GLU A 45 -14.06 3.22 0.68
CA GLU A 45 -15.18 4.02 1.20
C GLU A 45 -15.03 4.32 2.71
N LEU A 46 -14.34 3.46 3.45
CA LEU A 46 -14.03 3.63 4.87
C LEU A 46 -12.92 4.67 5.10
N PRO A 47 -12.75 5.24 6.31
CA PRO A 47 -11.62 6.14 6.63
C PRO A 47 -10.29 5.37 6.68
N PHE A 48 -9.88 4.85 5.54
CA PHE A 48 -8.77 3.93 5.29
C PHE A 48 -8.15 4.27 3.93
N LEU A 49 -6.85 3.99 3.80
CA LEU A 49 -6.10 4.12 2.55
C LEU A 49 -5.13 2.94 2.40
N TRP A 50 -5.19 2.25 1.26
CA TRP A 50 -4.31 1.12 0.97
C TRP A 50 -2.83 1.50 1.04
N CYS A 51 -2.48 2.68 0.55
CA CYS A 51 -1.12 3.22 0.56
C CYS A 51 -0.59 3.59 1.95
N LEU A 52 -1.39 3.50 3.01
CA LEU A 52 -0.97 3.69 4.40
C LEU A 52 -0.79 2.37 5.16
N VAL A 53 -1.18 1.23 4.58
CA VAL A 53 -0.95 -0.07 5.21
C VAL A 53 0.57 -0.32 5.25
N PRO A 54 1.18 -0.57 6.42
CA PRO A 54 2.59 -0.84 6.53
C PRO A 54 3.05 -2.02 5.66
N VAL A 55 4.21 -1.87 5.03
CA VAL A 55 4.86 -2.96 4.26
C VAL A 55 5.02 -4.21 5.13
N GLU A 56 5.44 -4.04 6.39
CA GLU A 56 5.55 -5.14 7.36
C GLU A 56 4.23 -5.88 7.55
N SER A 57 3.10 -5.17 7.63
CA SER A 57 1.79 -5.79 7.79
C SER A 57 1.41 -6.68 6.60
N TRP A 58 1.78 -6.29 5.38
CA TRP A 58 1.57 -7.13 4.19
C TRP A 58 2.38 -8.42 4.24
N ILE A 59 3.67 -8.33 4.56
CA ILE A 59 4.59 -9.47 4.57
C ILE A 59 4.23 -10.42 5.70
N THR A 60 4.08 -9.90 6.92
CA THR A 60 3.63 -10.68 8.09
C THR A 60 2.31 -11.40 7.79
N CYS A 61 1.35 -10.70 7.19
CA CYS A 61 0.08 -11.32 6.88
C CYS A 61 0.20 -12.42 5.81
N ALA A 62 1.02 -12.21 4.77
CA ALA A 62 1.29 -13.21 3.75
C ALA A 62 1.84 -14.49 4.38
N PHE A 63 2.89 -14.40 5.20
CA PHE A 63 3.44 -15.57 5.88
C PHE A 63 2.41 -16.27 6.76
N ARG A 64 1.63 -15.54 7.56
CA ARG A 64 0.61 -16.14 8.42
C ARG A 64 -0.46 -16.88 7.63
N ILE A 65 -0.92 -16.31 6.51
CA ILE A 65 -1.90 -16.96 5.63
C ILE A 65 -1.30 -18.23 5.03
N LEU A 66 -0.08 -18.15 4.49
CA LEU A 66 0.56 -19.28 3.82
C LEU A 66 0.91 -20.41 4.81
N ASN A 67 1.40 -20.08 6.00
CA ASN A 67 1.59 -21.04 7.09
C ASN A 67 0.27 -21.70 7.50
N TYR A 68 -0.81 -20.94 7.65
CA TYR A 68 -2.13 -21.49 7.98
C TYR A 68 -2.61 -22.50 6.92
N PHE A 69 -2.47 -22.16 5.63
CA PHE A 69 -2.82 -23.07 4.55
C PHE A 69 -1.95 -24.33 4.54
N ARG A 70 -0.64 -24.17 4.75
CA ARG A 70 0.31 -25.29 4.89
C ARG A 70 -0.11 -26.22 6.03
N ASP A 71 -0.26 -25.69 7.25
CA ASP A 71 -0.61 -26.47 8.44
C ASP A 71 -1.93 -27.23 8.24
N ALA A 72 -2.93 -26.58 7.64
CA ALA A 72 -4.22 -27.21 7.35
C ALA A 72 -4.12 -28.34 6.32
N MET A 73 -3.28 -28.19 5.29
CA MET A 73 -3.06 -29.22 4.27
C MET A 73 -2.16 -30.37 4.76
N GLU A 74 -1.14 -30.08 5.57
CA GLU A 74 -0.32 -31.09 6.25
C GLU A 74 -1.15 -31.94 7.20
N ALA A 75 -2.04 -31.30 7.98
CA ALA A 75 -2.99 -32.01 8.85
C ALA A 75 -3.97 -32.90 8.08
N ALA A 76 -4.27 -32.55 6.83
CA ALA A 76 -5.09 -33.35 5.91
C ALA A 76 -4.26 -34.38 5.11
N ALA A 77 -2.97 -34.56 5.42
CA ALA A 77 -2.04 -35.47 4.75
C ALA A 77 -1.93 -35.23 3.23
N ILE A 78 -2.04 -33.98 2.79
CA ILE A 78 -1.83 -33.60 1.39
C ILE A 78 -0.32 -33.69 1.06
N PRO A 79 0.07 -34.25 -0.10
CA PRO A 79 1.47 -34.29 -0.53
C PRO A 79 2.14 -32.90 -0.65
N GLU A 80 3.42 -32.80 -0.27
CA GLU A 80 4.18 -31.54 -0.21
C GLU A 80 4.24 -30.77 -1.55
N ASP A 81 4.25 -31.48 -2.67
CA ASP A 81 4.23 -30.89 -4.02
C ASP A 81 2.92 -30.14 -4.30
N GLN A 82 1.79 -30.68 -3.84
CA GLN A 82 0.49 -30.03 -3.95
C GLN A 82 0.38 -28.83 -3.00
N ILE A 83 0.90 -28.96 -1.77
CA ILE A 83 0.96 -27.85 -0.80
C ILE A 83 1.77 -26.69 -1.38
N THR A 84 2.96 -26.98 -1.89
CA THR A 84 3.85 -25.98 -2.49
C THR A 84 3.18 -25.28 -3.66
N ARG A 85 2.50 -26.05 -4.53
CA ARG A 85 1.74 -25.49 -5.65
C ARG A 85 0.64 -24.54 -5.20
N VAL A 86 -0.19 -24.92 -4.23
CA VAL A 86 -1.29 -24.07 -3.73
C VAL A 86 -0.74 -22.79 -3.09
N ILE A 87 0.34 -22.90 -2.30
CA ILE A 87 1.02 -21.74 -1.70
C ILE A 87 1.54 -20.78 -2.77
N SER A 88 2.22 -21.29 -3.79
CA SER A 88 2.71 -20.49 -4.93
C SER A 88 1.55 -19.82 -5.67
N GLU A 89 0.50 -20.56 -6.00
CA GLU A 89 -0.68 -20.00 -6.69
C GLU A 89 -1.31 -18.83 -5.90
N LYS A 90 -1.34 -18.92 -4.56
CA LYS A 90 -1.86 -17.85 -3.70
C LYS A 90 -0.98 -16.60 -3.70
N SER A 91 0.33 -16.74 -3.48
CA SER A 91 1.24 -15.59 -3.46
C SER A 91 1.38 -14.94 -4.85
N GLU A 92 1.44 -15.75 -5.90
CA GLU A 92 1.49 -15.27 -7.27
C GLU A 92 0.21 -14.56 -7.71
N SER A 93 -0.96 -15.02 -7.25
CA SER A 93 -2.25 -14.38 -7.54
C SER A 93 -2.26 -12.94 -7.03
N PHE A 94 -1.74 -12.70 -5.82
CA PHE A 94 -1.58 -11.34 -5.30
C PHE A 94 -0.67 -10.49 -6.18
N ALA A 95 0.54 -10.98 -6.50
CA ALA A 95 1.49 -10.23 -7.32
C ALA A 95 0.95 -9.91 -8.73
N LYS A 96 0.11 -10.78 -9.30
CA LYS A 96 -0.50 -10.59 -10.63
C LYS A 96 -1.68 -9.61 -10.62
N LEU A 97 -2.51 -9.64 -9.58
CA LEU A 97 -3.83 -8.97 -9.59
C LEU A 97 -3.88 -7.70 -8.75
N ALA A 98 -3.12 -7.61 -7.65
CA ALA A 98 -3.16 -6.44 -6.76
C ALA A 98 -2.67 -5.14 -7.41
N PRO A 99 -1.62 -5.12 -8.27
CA PRO A 99 -1.21 -3.91 -8.98
C PRO A 99 -2.29 -3.30 -9.87
N ASP A 100 -3.20 -4.12 -10.41
CA ASP A 100 -4.32 -3.68 -11.23
C ASP A 100 -5.44 -3.02 -10.39
N ARG A 101 -5.37 -3.15 -9.05
CA ARG A 101 -6.27 -2.48 -8.10
C ARG A 101 -5.68 -1.19 -7.57
N HIS A 102 -4.38 -1.19 -7.25
CA HIS A 102 -3.69 -0.02 -6.75
C HIS A 102 -2.20 -0.11 -7.18
N PRO A 103 -1.66 0.87 -7.94
CA PRO A 103 -0.31 0.78 -8.50
C PRO A 103 0.79 0.49 -7.48
N ALA A 104 0.72 1.11 -6.29
CA ALA A 104 1.69 0.87 -5.21
C ALA A 104 1.77 -0.59 -4.73
N MET A 105 0.79 -1.44 -5.03
CA MET A 105 0.87 -2.88 -4.73
C MET A 105 1.94 -3.60 -5.56
N ALA A 106 2.41 -3.02 -6.68
CA ALA A 106 3.59 -3.52 -7.37
C ALA A 106 4.85 -3.43 -6.49
N CYS A 107 4.96 -2.39 -5.65
CA CYS A 107 6.04 -2.28 -4.67
C CYS A 107 5.89 -3.36 -3.57
N ILE A 108 4.67 -3.66 -3.12
CA ILE A 108 4.44 -4.78 -2.19
C ILE A 108 4.79 -6.12 -2.82
N ALA A 109 4.46 -6.34 -4.09
CA ALA A 109 4.85 -7.54 -4.83
C ALA A 109 6.38 -7.67 -4.93
N ALA A 110 7.11 -6.55 -5.09
CA ALA A 110 8.57 -6.55 -5.01
C ALA A 110 9.08 -6.97 -3.61
N CYS A 111 8.43 -6.53 -2.53
CA CYS A 111 8.74 -7.05 -1.19
C CYS A 111 8.48 -8.55 -1.08
N PHE A 112 7.42 -9.07 -1.71
CA PHE A 112 7.16 -10.51 -1.71
C PHE A 112 8.26 -11.28 -2.42
N PHE A 113 8.83 -10.74 -3.50
CA PHE A 113 10.00 -11.33 -4.15
C PHE A 113 11.21 -11.36 -3.21
N HIS A 114 11.53 -10.24 -2.55
CA HIS A 114 12.61 -10.19 -1.57
C HIS A 114 12.37 -11.09 -0.35
N ALA A 115 11.11 -11.36 0.01
CA ALA A 115 10.73 -12.32 1.03
C ALA A 115 10.73 -13.78 0.53
N GLY A 116 11.10 -14.03 -0.73
CA GLY A 116 11.08 -15.34 -1.37
C GLY A 116 9.70 -15.88 -1.71
N LEU A 117 8.62 -15.10 -1.58
CA LEU A 117 7.24 -15.56 -1.74
C LEU A 117 6.78 -15.66 -3.20
N VAL A 118 7.40 -14.93 -4.13
CA VAL A 118 7.04 -14.90 -5.55
C VAL A 118 8.29 -14.83 -6.43
N PRO A 119 8.26 -15.37 -7.65
CA PRO A 119 9.39 -15.28 -8.58
C PRO A 119 9.54 -13.87 -9.18
N PRO A 120 10.75 -13.50 -9.64
CA PRO A 120 11.03 -12.17 -10.19
C PRO A 120 10.25 -11.86 -11.49
N THR A 121 9.82 -12.90 -12.21
CA THR A 121 9.04 -12.78 -13.45
C THR A 121 7.66 -12.14 -13.27
N LEU A 122 7.18 -12.03 -12.04
CA LEU A 122 5.89 -11.41 -11.71
C LEU A 122 6.00 -9.94 -11.29
N LEU A 123 7.21 -9.39 -11.25
CA LEU A 123 7.42 -8.00 -10.85
C LEU A 123 7.02 -7.03 -11.96
N ARG A 124 6.02 -6.20 -11.67
CA ARG A 124 5.52 -5.14 -12.58
C ARG A 124 6.00 -3.77 -12.12
N MET A 125 7.29 -3.50 -12.27
CA MET A 125 7.89 -2.21 -11.89
C MET A 125 7.79 -1.20 -13.04
N THR A 126 6.57 -0.75 -13.34
CA THR A 126 6.32 0.33 -14.31
C THR A 126 6.17 1.67 -13.59
N GLY A 127 6.39 2.80 -14.28
CA GLY A 127 6.12 4.12 -13.69
C GLY A 127 7.09 4.57 -12.59
N THR A 128 8.27 3.94 -12.48
CA THR A 128 9.25 4.20 -11.44
C THR A 128 10.37 5.15 -11.88
N SER A 129 10.35 5.61 -13.14
CA SER A 129 11.35 6.55 -13.65
C SER A 129 11.03 7.99 -13.24
N PRO A 130 12.03 8.86 -13.05
CA PRO A 130 11.82 10.29 -12.83
C PRO A 130 10.97 10.94 -13.94
N GLU A 131 11.11 10.48 -15.18
CA GLU A 131 10.37 10.98 -16.34
C GLU A 131 8.88 10.64 -16.24
N ASP A 132 8.53 9.44 -15.77
CA ASP A 132 7.13 9.04 -15.50
C ASP A 132 6.49 9.96 -14.45
N TYR A 133 7.22 10.22 -13.37
CA TYR A 133 6.76 11.12 -12.31
C TYR A 133 6.53 12.54 -12.82
N GLN A 134 7.49 13.10 -13.58
CA GLN A 134 7.35 14.44 -14.16
C GLN A 134 6.18 14.52 -15.15
N ARG A 135 5.96 13.48 -15.96
CA ARG A 135 4.78 13.40 -16.85
C ARG A 135 3.47 13.37 -16.06
N SER A 136 3.40 12.59 -14.99
CA SER A 136 2.23 12.52 -14.11
C SER A 136 1.94 13.87 -13.45
N LEU A 137 2.99 14.57 -12.99
CA LEU A 137 2.88 15.91 -12.41
C LEU A 137 2.41 16.95 -13.45
N ALA A 138 2.99 16.93 -14.66
CA ALA A 138 2.56 17.81 -15.74
C ALA A 138 1.10 17.55 -16.13
N SER A 139 0.65 16.29 -16.08
CA SER A 139 -0.75 15.91 -16.29
C SER A 139 -1.67 16.47 -15.21
N LEU A 140 -1.33 16.34 -13.92
CA LEU A 140 -2.05 16.98 -12.81
C LEU A 140 -2.21 18.48 -13.06
N VAL A 141 -1.10 19.16 -13.30
CA VAL A 141 -1.05 20.59 -13.58
C VAL A 141 -1.96 20.95 -14.75
N SER A 142 -1.87 20.23 -15.87
CA SER A 142 -2.68 20.50 -17.07
C SER A 142 -4.18 20.28 -16.86
N ARG A 143 -4.57 19.27 -16.05
CA ARG A 143 -5.98 18.97 -15.75
C ARG A 143 -6.62 20.04 -14.88
N HIS A 144 -5.90 20.53 -13.89
CA HIS A 144 -6.46 21.48 -12.91
C HIS A 144 -6.21 22.94 -13.28
N ASP A 145 -5.09 23.32 -13.89
CA ASP A 145 -4.81 24.72 -14.25
C ASP A 145 -5.78 25.30 -15.32
N LYS A 146 -6.44 24.44 -16.12
CA LYS A 146 -7.41 24.89 -17.15
C LYS A 146 -8.73 25.42 -16.58
N PHE A 147 -9.12 24.92 -15.42
CA PHE A 147 -10.41 25.23 -14.79
C PHE A 147 -10.27 25.88 -13.41
N ASP A 148 -9.08 25.76 -12.83
CA ASP A 148 -8.82 26.03 -11.43
C ASP A 148 -7.45 26.69 -11.30
N SER A 149 -7.42 27.99 -10.96
CA SER A 149 -6.13 28.60 -10.59
C SER A 149 -5.62 27.85 -9.37
N ARG A 150 -4.35 27.42 -9.31
CA ARG A 150 -3.76 26.68 -8.16
C ARG A 150 -4.05 27.28 -6.78
N VAL A 151 -4.54 28.52 -6.69
CA VAL A 151 -5.12 29.19 -5.51
C VAL A 151 -6.19 28.35 -4.77
N THR A 152 -6.96 27.55 -5.48
CA THR A 152 -8.13 26.79 -4.96
C THR A 152 -7.77 25.36 -4.55
N TRP A 153 -6.56 24.88 -4.88
CA TRP A 153 -6.15 23.54 -4.51
C TRP A 153 -6.18 23.37 -2.98
N PRO A 154 -6.52 22.17 -2.48
CA PRO A 154 -6.56 21.93 -1.05
C PRO A 154 -5.22 22.23 -0.37
N ASN A 155 -5.27 23.00 0.71
CA ASN A 155 -4.09 23.32 1.51
C ASN A 155 -4.26 23.05 3.02
N PRO A 156 -4.62 21.83 3.43
CA PRO A 156 -4.56 21.49 4.85
C PRO A 156 -3.13 21.59 5.37
N ARG A 157 -2.99 22.10 6.60
CA ARG A 157 -1.76 21.94 7.36
C ARG A 157 -1.65 20.48 7.82
N LEU A 158 -0.83 19.70 7.12
CA LEU A 158 -0.55 18.32 7.48
C LEU A 158 0.33 18.24 8.73
N ASN A 159 -0.13 17.52 9.74
CA ASN A 159 0.64 17.21 10.95
C ASN A 159 1.63 16.08 10.67
N ILE A 160 2.77 16.42 10.08
CA ILE A 160 3.79 15.46 9.66
C ILE A 160 4.81 15.29 10.79
N LEU A 161 5.04 14.04 11.23
CA LEU A 161 6.06 13.72 12.22
C LEU A 161 7.46 14.21 11.77
N PRO A 162 8.31 14.70 12.69
CA PRO A 162 9.65 15.16 12.36
C PRO A 162 10.49 14.13 11.58
N GLN A 163 10.45 12.86 11.99
CA GLN A 163 11.17 11.77 11.31
C GLN A 163 10.70 11.57 9.86
N VAL A 164 9.40 11.77 9.58
CA VAL A 164 8.86 11.65 8.23
C VAL A 164 9.42 12.77 7.36
N ARG A 165 9.49 14.01 7.89
CA ARG A 165 10.13 15.13 7.20
C ARG A 165 11.60 14.83 6.92
N GLU A 166 12.32 14.33 7.91
CA GLU A 166 13.73 13.96 7.77
C GLU A 166 13.93 12.94 6.64
N ILE A 167 13.14 11.87 6.61
CA ILE A 167 13.20 10.85 5.56
C ILE A 167 12.87 11.47 4.20
N LEU A 168 11.84 12.30 4.10
CA LEU A 168 11.49 12.96 2.85
C LEU A 168 12.63 13.85 2.34
N HIS A 169 13.27 14.61 3.21
CA HIS A 169 14.36 15.53 2.85
C HIS A 169 15.66 14.83 2.49
N SER A 170 15.98 13.71 3.14
CA SER A 170 17.18 12.93 2.85
C SER A 170 17.01 11.96 1.67
N THR A 171 15.79 11.72 1.19
CA THR A 171 15.56 10.89 0.00
C THR A 171 15.64 11.74 -1.27
N ALA A 172 16.67 11.50 -2.08
CA ALA A 172 16.92 12.24 -3.32
C ALA A 172 15.72 12.18 -4.27
N ASN A 173 15.35 13.34 -4.84
CA ASN A 173 14.28 13.49 -5.84
C ASN A 173 12.88 13.02 -5.40
N LEU A 174 12.64 12.85 -4.09
CA LEU A 174 11.34 12.46 -3.57
C LEU A 174 10.40 13.66 -3.34
N ILE A 175 10.95 14.75 -2.79
CA ILE A 175 10.20 15.99 -2.57
C ILE A 175 10.25 16.82 -3.84
N ASN A 176 9.07 17.19 -4.34
CA ASN A 176 8.98 18.31 -5.27
C ASN A 176 9.13 19.61 -4.47
N ARG A 177 10.09 20.46 -4.85
CA ARG A 177 10.43 21.74 -4.19
C ARG A 177 9.78 22.96 -4.82
N ASP A 178 8.74 22.76 -5.63
CA ASP A 178 7.98 23.84 -6.23
C ASP A 178 7.47 24.78 -5.12
N THR A 179 7.77 26.07 -5.23
CA THR A 179 7.56 27.09 -4.17
C THR A 179 6.09 27.43 -3.91
N HIS A 180 5.16 26.61 -4.39
CA HIS A 180 3.73 26.82 -4.25
C HIS A 180 3.20 26.51 -2.84
N ALA A 181 2.19 27.27 -2.43
CA ALA A 181 1.57 27.13 -1.12
C ALA A 181 0.99 25.72 -0.86
N ASN A 182 0.60 24.99 -1.92
CA ASN A 182 -0.08 23.70 -1.84
C ASN A 182 0.86 22.50 -2.08
N GLN A 183 2.15 22.76 -2.21
CA GLN A 183 3.20 21.78 -2.49
C GLN A 183 3.16 20.61 -1.50
N TRP A 184 3.06 20.90 -0.20
CA TRP A 184 3.02 19.86 0.84
C TRP A 184 1.71 19.08 0.86
N ALA A 185 0.61 19.77 0.58
CA ALA A 185 -0.72 19.18 0.63
C ALA A 185 -1.02 18.31 -0.59
N VAL A 186 -0.81 18.79 -1.80
CA VAL A 186 -1.22 18.07 -3.03
C VAL A 186 -0.06 17.31 -3.64
N ILE A 187 1.10 17.96 -3.77
CA ILE A 187 2.21 17.41 -4.54
C ILE A 187 2.98 16.35 -3.73
N ASN A 188 3.29 16.65 -2.46
CA ASN A 188 4.11 15.77 -1.62
C ASN A 188 3.31 14.82 -0.71
N ALA A 189 1.98 14.94 -0.63
CA ALA A 189 1.15 14.02 0.15
C ALA A 189 1.29 12.54 -0.23
N PRO A 190 1.40 12.17 -1.52
CA PRO A 190 1.66 10.79 -1.91
C PRO A 190 2.98 10.25 -1.35
N ALA A 191 4.01 11.10 -1.29
CA ALA A 191 5.31 10.74 -0.71
C ALA A 191 5.26 10.63 0.82
N ILE A 192 4.47 11.48 1.49
CA ILE A 192 4.20 11.35 2.93
C ILE A 192 3.58 9.97 3.21
N ALA A 193 2.54 9.58 2.47
CA ALA A 193 1.88 8.29 2.63
C ALA A 193 2.86 7.11 2.43
N ALA A 194 3.71 7.19 1.40
CA ALA A 194 4.75 6.20 1.15
C ALA A 194 5.71 6.02 2.34
N VAL A 195 6.18 7.12 2.95
CA VAL A 195 7.06 7.04 4.13
C VAL A 195 6.36 6.37 5.32
N TYR A 196 5.09 6.71 5.59
CA TYR A 196 4.34 6.06 6.67
C TYR A 196 4.21 4.55 6.44
N SER A 197 3.87 4.13 5.22
CA SER A 197 3.74 2.71 4.88
C SER A 197 5.08 1.96 4.94
N THR A 198 6.14 2.50 4.32
CA THR A 198 7.43 1.81 4.26
C THR A 198 8.09 1.70 5.63
N TYR A 199 8.04 2.74 6.46
CA TYR A 199 8.68 2.73 7.78
C TYR A 199 7.75 2.24 8.92
N GLY A 200 6.54 1.79 8.60
CA GLY A 200 5.59 1.26 9.59
C GLY A 200 5.16 2.28 10.64
N LEU A 201 5.15 3.57 10.28
CA LEU A 201 4.79 4.64 11.19
C LEU A 201 3.26 4.73 11.30
N THR A 202 2.76 5.04 12.49
CA THR A 202 1.30 5.17 12.70
C THR A 202 0.87 6.62 12.48
N PRO A 203 0.10 6.93 11.42
CA PRO A 203 -0.47 8.25 11.25
C PRO A 203 -1.61 8.49 12.26
N ASP A 204 -1.76 9.73 12.72
CA ASP A 204 -2.95 10.09 13.48
C ASP A 204 -4.21 10.07 12.58
N SER A 205 -5.39 9.92 13.19
CA SER A 205 -6.66 9.79 12.45
C SER A 205 -6.97 11.00 11.58
N LYS A 206 -6.53 12.20 12.00
CA LYS A 206 -6.71 13.44 11.24
C LYS A 206 -5.86 13.42 9.97
N LEU A 207 -4.62 12.98 10.05
CA LEU A 207 -3.73 12.84 8.90
C LEU A 207 -4.28 11.82 7.90
N VAL A 208 -4.83 10.69 8.37
CA VAL A 208 -5.49 9.70 7.49
C VAL A 208 -6.65 10.35 6.72
N GLN A 209 -7.51 11.12 7.42
CA GLN A 209 -8.63 11.83 6.79
C GLN A 209 -8.16 12.87 5.77
N GLU A 210 -7.13 13.64 6.09
CA GLU A 210 -6.58 14.64 5.16
C GLU A 210 -5.95 14.00 3.94
N LEU A 211 -5.14 12.95 4.11
CA LEU A 211 -4.57 12.21 2.97
C LEU A 211 -5.67 11.60 2.10
N LYS A 212 -6.76 11.11 2.70
CA LYS A 212 -7.90 10.58 1.95
C LYS A 212 -8.57 11.67 1.13
N ARG A 213 -8.80 12.85 1.73
CA ARG A 213 -9.35 14.01 1.02
C ARG A 213 -8.46 14.45 -0.12
N LEU A 214 -7.14 14.44 0.07
CA LEU A 214 -6.15 14.80 -0.93
C LEU A 214 -6.09 13.77 -2.07
N ARG A 215 -6.25 12.47 -1.78
CA ARG A 215 -6.44 11.45 -2.82
C ARG A 215 -7.73 11.69 -3.60
N SER A 216 -8.85 12.01 -2.93
CA SER A 216 -10.12 12.29 -3.60
C SER A 216 -10.10 13.54 -4.48
N PHE A 217 -9.15 14.46 -4.28
CA PHE A 217 -8.96 15.62 -5.14
C PHE A 217 -8.46 15.21 -6.53
N ASP A 218 -7.49 14.30 -6.61
CA ASP A 218 -7.03 13.69 -7.87
C ASP A 218 -6.45 12.29 -7.60
N THR A 219 -7.29 11.26 -7.76
CA THR A 219 -6.93 9.87 -7.45
C THR A 219 -5.79 9.37 -8.33
N ASP A 220 -5.83 9.67 -9.63
CA ASP A 220 -4.84 9.19 -10.59
C ASP A 220 -3.44 9.74 -10.26
N TRP A 221 -3.35 11.05 -9.98
CA TRP A 221 -2.12 11.68 -9.55
C TRP A 221 -1.63 11.07 -8.25
N PHE A 222 -2.50 11.00 -7.24
CA PHE A 222 -2.11 10.55 -5.91
C PHE A 222 -1.58 9.12 -5.95
N ASP A 223 -2.27 8.20 -6.63
CA ASP A 223 -1.89 6.79 -6.68
C ASP A 223 -0.63 6.57 -7.53
N SER A 224 -0.48 7.29 -8.65
CA SER A 224 0.73 7.25 -9.48
C SER A 224 1.96 7.82 -8.76
N ALA A 225 1.83 8.99 -8.13
CA ALA A 225 2.90 9.62 -7.37
C ALA A 225 3.25 8.82 -6.11
N ASN A 226 2.26 8.17 -5.47
CA ASN A 226 2.48 7.32 -4.31
C ASN A 226 3.26 6.07 -4.70
N HIS A 227 2.94 5.43 -5.82
CA HIS A 227 3.71 4.30 -6.34
C HIS A 227 5.18 4.66 -6.60
N TYR A 228 5.43 5.77 -7.31
CA TYR A 228 6.79 6.27 -7.52
C TYR A 228 7.51 6.55 -6.19
N ALA A 229 6.85 7.25 -5.28
CA ALA A 229 7.41 7.59 -3.99
C ALA A 229 7.72 6.34 -3.15
N MET A 230 6.81 5.38 -3.10
CA MET A 230 6.97 4.12 -2.39
C MET A 230 8.15 3.33 -2.91
N PHE A 231 8.32 3.26 -4.23
CA PHE A 231 9.52 2.67 -4.83
C PHE A 231 10.81 3.33 -4.33
N ARG A 232 10.89 4.68 -4.40
CA ARG A 232 12.09 5.42 -3.96
C ARG A 232 12.38 5.27 -2.47
N VAL A 233 11.34 5.34 -1.63
CA VAL A 233 11.46 5.20 -0.18
C VAL A 233 11.87 3.78 0.19
N MET A 234 11.34 2.76 -0.49
CA MET A 234 11.74 1.38 -0.29
C MET A 234 13.17 1.11 -0.73
N THR A 235 13.61 1.61 -1.89
CA THR A 235 15.02 1.49 -2.30
C THR A 235 15.95 2.04 -1.24
N ARG A 236 15.66 3.26 -0.75
CA ARG A 236 16.42 3.82 0.37
C ARG A 236 16.37 2.91 1.59
N ARG A 237 15.19 2.38 1.96
CA ARG A 237 15.08 1.51 3.14
C ARG A 237 15.94 0.25 3.00
N PHE A 238 16.05 -0.32 1.80
CA PHE A 238 16.97 -1.42 1.53
C PHE A 238 18.45 -1.00 1.59
N ASP A 239 18.77 0.23 1.18
CA ASP A 239 20.13 0.77 1.33
C ASP A 239 20.49 0.96 2.84
N ASP A 240 19.54 1.44 3.64
CA ASP A 240 19.69 1.66 5.08
C ASP A 240 19.70 0.32 5.87
N GLU A 241 18.90 -0.67 5.45
CA GLU A 241 18.76 -1.98 6.10
C GLU A 241 18.50 -3.08 5.04
N THR A 242 19.59 -3.66 4.50
CA THR A 242 19.54 -4.60 3.37
C THR A 242 18.74 -5.86 3.65
N ASP A 243 18.75 -6.34 4.89
CA ASP A 243 18.05 -7.54 5.35
C ASP A 243 16.67 -7.24 5.99
N TRP A 244 16.13 -6.02 5.82
CA TRP A 244 14.88 -5.60 6.46
C TRP A 244 13.70 -6.54 6.20
N ILE A 245 13.51 -6.92 4.93
CA ILE A 245 12.43 -7.81 4.51
C ILE A 245 12.69 -9.25 4.99
N GLU A 246 13.94 -9.69 4.92
CA GLU A 246 14.36 -11.02 5.39
C GLU A 246 14.16 -11.15 6.90
N LYS A 247 14.44 -10.11 7.68
CA LYS A 247 14.17 -10.07 9.13
C LYS A 247 12.69 -10.23 9.43
N ILE A 248 11.81 -9.57 8.67
CA ILE A 248 10.35 -9.74 8.83
C ILE A 248 9.96 -11.17 8.48
N ALA A 249 10.45 -11.69 7.34
CA ALA A 249 10.18 -13.04 6.89
C ALA A 249 10.64 -14.08 7.93
N ASN A 250 11.86 -13.95 8.46
CA ASN A 250 12.45 -14.88 9.41
C ASN A 250 11.73 -14.93 10.77
N ARG A 251 11.04 -13.85 11.17
CA ARG A 251 10.20 -13.86 12.38
C ARG A 251 8.95 -14.72 12.22
N GLU A 252 8.45 -14.82 10.99
CA GLU A 252 7.18 -15.49 10.67
C GLU A 252 7.39 -16.82 9.91
N SER A 253 8.60 -17.13 9.45
CA SER A 253 8.89 -18.28 8.61
C SER A 253 8.95 -19.59 9.42
N ARG A 254 7.96 -20.45 9.15
CA ARG A 254 8.09 -21.91 9.22
C ARG A 254 8.13 -22.53 7.83
N VAL A 255 7.54 -21.84 6.84
CA VAL A 255 7.65 -22.20 5.42
C VAL A 255 9.10 -21.97 4.96
N LYS A 256 9.81 -23.06 4.63
CA LYS A 256 11.01 -22.97 3.78
C LYS A 256 10.52 -22.71 2.35
N VAL A 257 10.49 -21.44 1.93
CA VAL A 257 10.26 -21.16 0.52
C VAL A 257 11.57 -21.44 -0.22
N GLN A 258 11.51 -22.20 -1.31
CA GLN A 258 12.69 -22.42 -2.15
C GLN A 258 13.16 -21.06 -2.66
N SER A 259 14.39 -20.69 -2.33
CA SER A 259 15.05 -19.51 -2.88
C SER A 259 15.15 -19.68 -4.39
N PHE A 260 14.51 -18.78 -5.14
CA PHE A 260 14.62 -18.69 -6.60
C PHE A 260 15.99 -18.17 -7.04
#